data_AF-A0A7S1C2V2-F1
#
_entry.id   AF-A0A7S1C2V2-F1
#
_cell.length_a   1.000
_cell.length_b   1.000
_cell.length_c   1.000
_cell.angle_alpha   90.00
_cell.angle_beta   90.00
_cell.angle_gamma   90.00
#
_symmetry.space_group_name_H-M   'P 1'
#
loop_
_entity.id
_entity.type
_entity.pdbx_description
1 polymer ?
#
loop_
_entity_poly.entity_id
_entity_poly.type
_entity_poly.pdbx_seq_one_letter_code
_entity_poly.pdbx_strand_id
1 'polypeptide(L)'
;CNQKMAGEGGMAVLASGAQDYRVSAHSLAEAAPRAGEIVVDVLGVGICGSDIKQFAGSDFYWGEPDGRCLPGIKGKGAVVPGHEVLGKVVAVGAGRSDACVGDVV
;
A
#
# COMPACT_ATOMS: atom_id res chain seq x y z
N CYS A 1 22.36 10.60 3.15
CA CYS A 1 20.92 10.49 3.36
C CYS A 1 20.70 9.57 4.55
N ASN A 2 20.41 10.10 5.73
CA ASN A 2 20.33 9.29 6.95
C ASN A 2 19.01 8.50 6.93
N GLN A 3 19.09 7.18 6.86
CA GLN A 3 17.91 6.31 6.88
C GLN A 3 17.30 6.26 8.27
N LYS A 4 15.97 6.21 8.35
CA LYS A 4 15.27 5.78 9.57
C LYS A 4 14.95 4.30 9.40
N MET A 5 15.28 3.46 10.38
CA MET A 5 14.88 2.05 10.36
C MET A 5 13.35 1.99 10.30
N ALA A 6 12.76 1.33 9.30
CA ALA A 6 11.32 1.13 9.26
C ALA A 6 11.00 -0.02 10.22
N GLY A 7 10.53 0.30 11.43
CA GLY A 7 10.36 -0.71 12.49
C GLY A 7 9.25 -0.45 13.49
N GLU A 8 8.55 0.68 13.42
CA GLU A 8 7.39 0.92 14.27
C GLU A 8 6.14 0.61 13.44
N GLY A 9 5.42 -0.46 13.81
CA GLY A 9 4.19 -0.84 13.15
C GLY A 9 3.21 0.34 13.06
N GLY A 10 2.54 0.47 11.93
CA GLY A 10 1.53 1.48 11.68
C GLY A 10 0.11 0.92 11.81
N MET A 11 -0.88 1.77 11.59
CA MET A 11 -2.25 1.33 11.35
C MET A 11 -2.46 1.22 9.84
N ALA A 12 -3.15 0.16 9.40
CA ALA A 12 -3.60 0.02 8.02
C ALA A 12 -5.07 -0.36 7.98
N VAL A 13 -5.71 -0.02 6.87
CA VAL A 13 -7.02 -0.58 6.51
C VAL A 13 -6.77 -1.89 5.77
N LEU A 14 -7.37 -2.97 6.24
CA LEU A 14 -7.31 -4.29 5.64
C LEU A 14 -8.67 -4.60 5.01
N ALA A 15 -8.68 -4.79 3.69
CA ALA A 15 -9.84 -5.17 2.91
C ALA A 15 -9.77 -6.67 2.59
N SER A 16 -10.72 -7.45 3.13
CA SER A 16 -10.80 -8.91 2.91
C SER A 16 -11.92 -9.31 1.95
N GLY A 17 -12.74 -8.35 1.53
CA GLY A 17 -13.84 -8.56 0.59
C GLY A 17 -14.69 -7.30 0.44
N ALA A 18 -15.75 -7.40 -0.36
CA ALA A 18 -16.74 -6.34 -0.50
C ALA A 18 -17.29 -5.93 0.89
N GLN A 19 -17.24 -4.65 1.19
CA GLN A 19 -17.64 -4.06 2.48
C GLN A 19 -16.94 -4.62 3.74
N ASP A 20 -15.94 -5.50 3.59
CA ASP A 20 -15.21 -6.09 4.71
C ASP A 20 -13.84 -5.42 4.92
N TYR A 21 -13.88 -4.22 5.51
CA TYR A 21 -12.72 -3.35 5.73
C TYR A 21 -12.53 -3.12 7.22
N ARG A 22 -11.32 -3.39 7.74
CA ARG A 22 -11.00 -3.25 9.17
C ARG A 22 -9.71 -2.48 9.37
N VAL A 23 -9.69 -1.61 10.38
CA VAL A 23 -8.46 -0.95 10.83
C VAL A 23 -7.72 -1.91 11.75
N SER A 24 -6.46 -2.21 11.43
CA SER A 24 -5.61 -3.12 12.20
C SER A 24 -4.20 -2.55 12.32
N ALA A 25 -3.51 -2.89 13.42
CA ALA A 25 -2.07 -2.75 13.46
C ALA A 25 -1.46 -3.58 12.32
N HIS A 26 -0.51 -2.98 11.61
CA HIS A 26 0.15 -3.58 10.46
C HIS A 26 1.63 -3.21 10.47
N SER A 27 2.48 -4.19 10.23
CA SER A 27 3.90 -3.99 10.03
C SER A 27 4.27 -4.42 8.62
N LEU A 28 5.16 -3.68 7.98
CA LEU A 28 5.82 -4.18 6.78
C LEU A 28 6.57 -5.46 7.16
N ALA A 29 6.42 -6.50 6.34
CA ALA A 29 7.12 -7.78 6.56
C ALA A 29 8.65 -7.62 6.48
N GLU A 30 9.12 -6.66 5.68
CA GLU A 30 10.52 -6.28 5.55
C GLU A 30 10.72 -4.85 6.08
N ALA A 31 11.61 -4.70 7.05
CA ALA A 31 11.97 -3.43 7.68
C ALA A 31 12.84 -2.50 6.81
N ALA A 32 13.32 -3.00 5.66
CA ALA A 32 14.18 -2.26 4.74
C ALA A 32 13.65 -2.42 3.30
N PRO A 33 13.65 -1.34 2.50
CA PRO A 33 13.27 -1.42 1.09
C PRO A 33 14.26 -2.27 0.31
N ARG A 34 13.77 -2.99 -0.71
CA ARG A 34 14.62 -3.74 -1.64
C ARG A 34 15.33 -2.78 -2.60
N ALA A 35 16.25 -3.32 -3.41
CA ALA A 35 16.92 -2.52 -4.44
C ALA A 35 15.88 -1.85 -5.37
N GLY A 36 16.04 -0.54 -5.60
CA GLY A 36 15.12 0.25 -6.41
C GLY A 36 13.82 0.69 -5.73
N GLU A 37 13.57 0.32 -4.48
CA GLU A 37 12.37 0.71 -3.73
C GLU A 37 12.63 1.89 -2.77
N ILE A 38 11.55 2.51 -2.29
CA ILE A 38 11.55 3.46 -1.19
C ILE A 38 10.50 3.03 -0.16
N VAL A 39 10.70 3.39 1.11
CA VAL A 39 9.65 3.32 2.13
C VAL A 39 9.15 4.72 2.40
N VAL A 40 7.83 4.86 2.43
CA VAL A 40 7.14 6.13 2.64
C VAL A 40 6.34 6.06 3.94
N ASP A 41 6.55 7.04 4.80
CA ASP A 41 5.65 7.33 5.92
C ASP A 41 4.45 8.10 5.39
N VAL A 42 3.29 7.45 5.37
CA VAL A 42 2.07 7.96 4.75
C VAL A 42 1.46 9.04 5.64
N LEU A 43 1.40 10.27 5.12
CA LEU A 43 0.80 11.41 5.80
C LEU A 43 -0.69 11.57 5.47
N GLY A 44 -1.09 11.13 4.28
CA GLY A 44 -2.47 11.16 3.83
C GLY A 44 -2.67 10.29 2.60
N VAL A 45 -3.90 9.83 2.41
CA VAL A 45 -4.31 9.08 1.22
C VAL A 45 -5.69 9.57 0.77
N GLY A 46 -5.84 9.78 -0.53
CA GLY A 46 -7.10 10.11 -1.17
C GLY A 46 -8.05 8.91 -1.22
N ILE A 47 -9.34 9.20 -1.39
CA ILE A 47 -10.35 8.20 -1.70
C ILE A 47 -10.86 8.49 -3.11
N CYS A 48 -10.52 7.60 -4.04
CA CYS A 48 -10.94 7.68 -5.42
C CYS A 48 -12.24 6.91 -5.65
N GLY A 49 -12.92 7.19 -6.78
CA GLY A 49 -14.08 6.41 -7.21
C GLY A 49 -13.77 4.92 -7.42
N SER A 50 -12.53 4.55 -7.73
CA SER A 50 -12.05 3.16 -7.79
C SER A 50 -12.10 2.47 -6.42
N ASP A 51 -11.74 3.17 -5.34
CA ASP A 51 -11.82 2.61 -3.99
C ASP A 51 -13.28 2.35 -3.59
N ILE A 52 -14.20 3.23 -4.00
CA ILE A 52 -15.65 3.02 -3.81
C ILE A 52 -16.14 1.80 -4.60
N LYS A 53 -15.70 1.61 -5.85
CA LYS A 53 -16.05 0.42 -6.65
C LYS A 53 -15.51 -0.86 -6.02
N GLN A 54 -14.30 -0.81 -5.47
CA GLN A 54 -13.72 -1.93 -4.74
C GLN A 54 -14.56 -2.23 -3.49
N PHE A 55 -14.88 -1.22 -2.66
CA PHE A 55 -15.72 -1.39 -1.49
C PHE A 55 -17.10 -1.97 -1.83
N ALA A 56 -17.72 -1.49 -2.92
CA ALA A 56 -19.03 -1.92 -3.38
C ALA A 56 -19.07 -3.34 -3.98
N GLY A 57 -17.93 -4.02 -4.11
CA GLY A 57 -17.88 -5.41 -4.56
C GLY A 57 -17.74 -5.60 -6.07
N SER A 58 -17.19 -4.63 -6.80
CA SER A 58 -16.97 -4.76 -8.24
C SER A 58 -16.14 -6.02 -8.59
N ASP A 59 -16.61 -6.78 -9.58
CA ASP A 59 -15.94 -7.99 -10.10
C ASP A 59 -14.51 -7.70 -10.60
N PHE A 60 -14.25 -6.46 -11.01
CA PHE A 60 -12.90 -6.00 -11.33
C PHE A 60 -11.90 -6.22 -10.18
N TYR A 61 -12.34 -6.26 -8.92
CA TYR A 61 -11.47 -6.46 -7.76
C TYR A 61 -11.67 -7.84 -7.11
N TRP A 62 -12.92 -8.31 -7.03
CA TRP A 62 -13.29 -9.51 -6.26
C TRP A 62 -13.82 -10.67 -7.13
N GLY A 63 -13.96 -10.46 -8.44
CA GLY A 63 -14.46 -11.44 -9.40
C GLY A 63 -13.43 -12.50 -9.76
N GLU A 64 -13.88 -13.58 -10.40
CA GLU A 64 -12.99 -14.67 -10.84
C GLU A 64 -11.85 -14.18 -11.74
N PRO A 65 -10.67 -14.83 -11.71
CA PRO A 65 -9.56 -14.51 -12.62
C PRO A 65 -9.91 -14.93 -14.06
N ASP A 66 -10.73 -14.14 -14.73
CA ASP A 66 -11.22 -14.35 -16.10
C ASP A 66 -10.54 -13.42 -17.12
N GLY A 67 -9.45 -12.77 -16.71
CA GLY A 67 -8.73 -11.76 -17.50
C GLY A 67 -9.30 -10.34 -17.41
N ARG A 68 -10.44 -10.14 -16.73
CA ARG A 68 -11.03 -8.81 -16.48
C ARG A 68 -10.86 -8.34 -15.04
N CYS A 69 -10.49 -9.23 -14.13
CA CYS A 69 -10.17 -8.91 -12.74
C CYS A 69 -8.74 -8.36 -12.60
N LEU A 70 -8.53 -7.42 -11.68
CA LEU A 70 -7.22 -6.92 -11.29
C LEU A 70 -6.36 -8.09 -10.81
N PRO A 71 -5.18 -8.29 -11.41
CA PRO A 71 -4.30 -9.36 -10.99
C PRO A 71 -3.89 -9.15 -9.53
N GLY A 72 -4.26 -10.11 -8.68
CA GLY A 72 -3.68 -10.23 -7.35
C GLY A 72 -4.40 -9.55 -6.19
N ILE A 73 -5.69 -9.24 -6.31
CA ILE A 73 -6.53 -8.96 -5.13
C ILE A 73 -7.26 -10.23 -4.71
N LYS A 74 -7.97 -10.88 -5.64
CA LYS A 74 -8.64 -12.14 -5.35
C LYS A 74 -7.65 -13.25 -5.00
N GLY A 75 -7.95 -13.98 -3.91
CA GLY A 75 -7.16 -15.13 -3.45
C GLY A 75 -5.90 -14.78 -2.65
N LYS A 76 -5.57 -13.49 -2.47
CA LYS A 76 -4.39 -13.05 -1.69
C LYS A 76 -4.66 -12.79 -0.21
N GLY A 77 -5.88 -13.05 0.26
CA GLY A 77 -6.31 -12.68 1.61
C GLY A 77 -6.59 -11.18 1.73
N ALA A 78 -6.37 -10.62 2.91
CA ALA A 78 -6.58 -9.20 3.15
C ALA A 78 -5.54 -8.35 2.40
N VAL A 79 -5.99 -7.26 1.77
CA VAL A 79 -5.13 -6.29 1.06
C VAL A 79 -5.21 -4.91 1.72
N VAL A 80 -4.16 -4.10 1.58
CA VAL A 80 -4.19 -2.68 1.95
C VAL A 80 -4.62 -1.87 0.71
N PRO A 81 -5.82 -1.25 0.71
CA PRO A 81 -6.31 -0.45 -0.41
C PRO A 81 -5.78 0.99 -0.37
N GLY A 82 -6.04 1.76 -1.44
CA GLY A 82 -5.62 3.15 -1.59
C GLY A 82 -4.40 3.29 -2.51
N HIS A 83 -4.51 4.15 -3.52
CA HIS A 83 -3.48 4.33 -4.56
C HIS A 83 -3.16 5.82 -4.83
N GLU A 84 -3.64 6.71 -3.97
CA GLU A 84 -3.46 8.17 -4.07
C GLU A 84 -2.76 8.67 -2.80
N VAL A 85 -1.47 8.40 -2.67
CA VAL A 85 -0.73 8.57 -1.43
C VAL A 85 0.09 9.87 -1.45
N LEU A 86 0.11 10.57 -0.31
CA LEU A 86 1.06 11.63 0.02
C LEU A 86 1.86 11.20 1.25
N GLY A 87 3.18 11.32 1.21
CA GLY A 87 4.01 10.95 2.34
C GLY A 87 5.43 11.50 2.33
N LYS A 88 6.24 11.01 3.27
CA LYS A 88 7.66 11.32 3.37
C LYS A 88 8.50 10.09 3.18
N VAL A 89 9.54 10.17 2.37
CA VAL A 89 10.52 9.08 2.21
C VAL A 89 11.28 8.89 3.53
N VAL A 90 11.24 7.69 4.10
CA VAL A 90 11.93 7.33 5.36
C VAL A 90 13.08 6.34 5.17
N ALA A 91 13.08 5.60 4.06
CA ALA A 91 14.18 4.73 3.65
C ALA A 91 14.26 4.62 2.12
N VAL A 92 15.48 4.40 1.61
CA VAL A 92 15.76 4.28 0.18
C VAL A 92 16.60 3.03 -0.06
N GLY A 93 16.16 2.18 -0.97
CA GLY A 93 16.83 0.94 -1.33
C GLY A 93 18.08 1.15 -2.19
N ALA A 94 18.92 0.12 -2.27
CA ALA A 94 20.14 0.16 -3.06
C ALA A 94 19.85 0.51 -4.54
N GLY A 95 20.73 1.31 -5.16
CA GLY A 95 20.66 1.66 -6.58
C GLY A 95 19.59 2.69 -6.96
N ARG A 96 18.79 3.17 -6.01
CA ARG A 96 17.83 4.27 -6.22
C ARG A 96 18.51 5.62 -5.96
N SER A 97 18.61 6.46 -6.98
CA SER A 97 19.31 7.76 -6.92
C SER A 97 18.40 8.98 -7.12
N ASP A 98 17.14 8.76 -7.47
CA ASP A 98 16.13 9.79 -7.76
C ASP A 98 15.24 10.12 -6.55
N ALA A 99 15.58 9.63 -5.35
CA ALA A 99 14.87 9.92 -4.12
C ALA A 99 15.82 9.98 -2.92
N CYS A 100 15.53 10.88 -1.98
CA CYS A 100 16.22 11.05 -0.72
C CYS A 100 15.27 10.89 0.46
N VAL A 101 15.77 10.31 1.56
CA VAL A 101 15.09 10.38 2.86
C VAL A 101 14.81 11.83 3.23
N GLY A 102 13.56 12.10 3.58
CA GLY A 102 13.02 13.44 3.85
C GLY A 102 12.24 14.05 2.71
N ASP A 103 12.36 13.54 1.48
CA ASP A 103 11.57 14.01 0.34
C ASP A 103 10.07 13.79 0.59
N VAL A 104 9.26 14.75 0.13
CA VAL A 104 7.80 14.62 0.09
C VAL A 104 7.42 14.09 -1.28
N VAL A 105 6.66 13.00 -1.30
CA VAL A 105 6.24 12.27 -2.50
C VAL A 105 4.74 12.03 -2.50
#